data_AF-A0A2R4M3B5-F1
#
_entry.id   AF-A0A2R4M3B5-F1
#
_cell.length_a   1.000
_cell.length_b   1.000
_cell.length_c   1.000
_cell.angle_alpha   90.00
_cell.angle_beta   90.00
_cell.angle_gamma   90.00
#
_symmetry.space_group_name_H-M   'P 1'
#
loop_
_entity.id
_entity.type
_entity.pdbx_description
1 polymer ?
#
loop_
_entity_poly.entity_id
_entity_poly.type
_entity_poly.pdbx_seq_one_letter_code
_entity_poly.pdbx_strand_id
1 'polypeptide(L)'
;MFDLKTTFDRINSLALSALPLLARLTFAGVLARYFWASAATKLSGPFTPTFNAYAQVFPRKMEAAGYDISGFGLFEWAVVMAGSYAEIILPALLILGLFTRLAAFGMVGFVLVQSLTDVIGHGVDPATVGSWFDRTSDALILDQRGFWMLGFAVLIGLGGGWISLDRLIWNRVQAKTAA
;
A
#
# COMPACT_ATOMS: atom_id res chain seq x y z
N MET A 1 31.55 -34.59 -2.09
CA MET A 1 30.43 -34.58 -3.05
C MET A 1 29.42 -33.56 -2.53
N PHE A 2 29.23 -32.44 -3.24
CA PHE A 2 28.23 -31.43 -2.88
C PHE A 2 26.84 -32.05 -3.05
N ASP A 3 26.04 -32.12 -1.98
CA ASP A 3 24.64 -32.55 -2.10
C ASP A 3 23.78 -31.36 -2.52
N LEU A 4 23.58 -31.23 -3.83
CA LEU A 4 22.77 -30.17 -4.44
C LEU A 4 21.37 -30.08 -3.84
N LYS A 5 20.76 -31.22 -3.48
CA LYS A 5 19.39 -31.24 -2.95
C LYS A 5 19.32 -30.55 -1.59
N THR A 6 20.20 -30.93 -0.67
CA THR A 6 20.28 -30.30 0.66
C THR A 6 20.61 -28.81 0.57
N THR A 7 21.44 -28.40 -0.39
CA THR A 7 21.74 -27.00 -0.62
C THR A 7 20.51 -26.22 -1.11
N PHE A 8 19.76 -26.74 -2.09
CA PHE A 8 18.54 -26.09 -2.58
C PHE A 8 17.46 -25.99 -1.50
N ASP A 9 17.26 -27.04 -0.69
CA ASP A 9 16.28 -27.04 0.40
C ASP A 9 16.58 -25.91 1.42
N ARG A 10 17.87 -25.67 1.73
CA ARG A 10 18.29 -24.57 2.60
C ARG A 10 18.05 -23.20 1.98
N ILE A 11 18.35 -23.03 0.69
CA ILE A 11 18.12 -21.76 -0.02
C ILE A 11 16.63 -21.43 -0.04
N ASN A 12 15.77 -22.41 -0.34
CA ASN A 12 14.32 -22.24 -0.38
C ASN A 12 13.76 -21.82 0.99
N SER A 13 14.20 -22.51 2.06
CA SER A 13 13.78 -22.18 3.43
C SER A 13 14.21 -20.76 3.84
N LEU A 14 15.44 -20.37 3.51
CA LEU A 14 15.96 -19.03 3.79
C LEU A 14 15.19 -17.97 3.00
N ALA A 15 14.95 -18.20 1.71
CA ALA A 15 14.20 -17.29 0.84
C ALA A 15 12.78 -17.07 1.39
N LEU A 16 12.04 -18.14 1.66
CA LEU A 16 10.68 -18.05 2.21
C LEU A 16 10.64 -17.31 3.55
N SER A 17 11.65 -17.50 4.40
CA SER A 17 11.74 -16.82 5.70
C SER A 17 12.10 -15.34 5.59
N ALA A 18 12.94 -14.98 4.61
CA ALA A 18 13.41 -13.62 4.40
C ALA A 18 12.44 -12.74 3.58
N LEU A 19 11.70 -13.33 2.65
CA LEU A 19 10.81 -12.63 1.72
C LEU A 19 9.85 -11.62 2.38
N PRO A 20 9.17 -11.93 3.50
CA PRO A 20 8.30 -10.96 4.16
C PRO A 20 9.03 -9.71 4.67
N LEU A 21 10.23 -9.89 5.22
CA LEU A 21 11.04 -8.79 5.72
C LEU A 21 11.54 -7.95 4.55
N LEU A 22 12.04 -8.60 3.49
CA LEU A 22 12.51 -7.93 2.29
C LEU A 22 11.38 -7.14 1.63
N ALA A 23 10.18 -7.72 1.48
CA ALA A 23 9.02 -7.03 0.92
C ALA A 23 8.66 -5.76 1.74
N ARG A 24 8.67 -5.84 3.08
CA ARG A 24 8.42 -4.67 3.93
C ARG A 24 9.53 -3.62 3.86
N LEU A 25 10.79 -4.04 3.79
CA LEU A 25 11.93 -3.11 3.65
C LEU A 25 11.91 -2.41 2.29
N THR A 26 11.62 -3.14 1.21
CA THR A 26 11.45 -2.56 -0.13
C THR A 26 10.26 -1.60 -0.15
N PHE A 27 9.13 -1.99 0.44
CA PHE A 27 7.99 -1.09 0.61
C PHE A 27 8.38 0.17 1.37
N ALA A 28 9.08 0.05 2.49
CA ALA A 28 9.52 1.19 3.30
C ALA A 28 10.44 2.13 2.50
N GLY A 29 11.43 1.56 1.80
CA GLY A 29 12.42 2.32 1.03
C GLY A 29 11.85 3.03 -0.19
N VAL A 30 10.85 2.43 -0.84
CA VAL A 30 10.28 2.95 -2.10
C VAL A 30 9.02 3.78 -1.86
N LEU A 31 8.16 3.38 -0.92
CA LEU A 31 6.79 3.88 -0.83
C LEU A 31 6.42 4.61 0.46
N ALA A 32 7.20 4.49 1.54
CA ALA A 32 6.84 5.17 2.80
C ALA A 32 6.73 6.69 2.62
N ARG A 33 7.76 7.30 2.02
CA ARG A 33 7.76 8.75 1.71
C ARG A 33 6.70 9.11 0.66
N TYR A 34 6.45 8.24 -0.30
CA TYR A 34 5.42 8.47 -1.31
C TYR A 34 4.03 8.65 -0.68
N PHE A 35 3.59 7.68 0.15
CA PHE A 35 2.27 7.75 0.78
C PHE A 35 2.19 8.85 1.85
N TRP A 36 3.19 8.98 2.72
CA TRP A 36 3.13 9.99 3.78
C TRP A 36 3.27 11.42 3.27
N ALA A 37 4.05 11.66 2.21
CA ALA A 37 4.08 12.97 1.56
C ALA A 37 2.72 13.28 0.91
N SER A 38 2.07 12.30 0.28
CA SER A 38 0.73 12.47 -0.28
C SER A 38 -0.29 12.83 0.82
N ALA A 39 -0.32 12.06 1.91
CA ALA A 39 -1.23 12.27 3.02
C ALA A 39 -1.07 13.65 3.69
N ALA A 40 0.18 14.12 3.83
CA ALA A 40 0.48 15.42 4.42
C ALA A 40 -0.14 16.61 3.64
N THR A 41 -0.46 16.42 2.36
CA THR A 41 -1.13 17.46 1.56
C THR A 41 -2.66 17.43 1.68
N LYS A 42 -3.23 16.37 2.24
CA LYS A 42 -4.68 16.12 2.25
C LYS A 42 -5.40 16.64 3.49
N LEU A 43 -4.70 16.86 4.59
CA LEU A 43 -5.31 17.28 5.87
C LEU A 43 -4.69 18.59 6.36
N SER A 44 -5.52 19.58 6.68
CA SER A 44 -5.12 20.82 7.38
C SER A 44 -5.41 20.77 8.89
N GLY A 45 -6.14 19.75 9.33
CA GLY A 45 -6.41 19.41 10.72
C GLY A 45 -6.92 17.96 10.80
N PRO A 46 -7.11 17.40 12.01
CA PRO A 46 -7.47 15.98 12.18
C PRO A 46 -8.74 15.56 11.44
N PHE A 47 -9.71 16.45 11.27
CA PHE A 47 -10.99 16.16 10.60
C PHE A 47 -11.29 17.13 9.45
N THR A 48 -10.26 17.82 8.98
CA THR A 48 -10.38 18.91 8.01
C THR A 48 -9.61 18.57 6.75
N PRO A 49 -10.27 17.98 5.73
CA PRO A 49 -9.67 17.80 4.43
C PRO A 49 -9.32 19.13 3.78
N THR A 50 -8.22 19.16 3.03
CA THR A 50 -7.89 20.28 2.15
C THR A 50 -8.74 20.24 0.89
N PHE A 51 -8.85 21.39 0.22
CA PHE A 51 -9.42 21.45 -1.14
C PHE A 51 -8.77 20.43 -2.09
N ASN A 52 -7.44 20.33 -2.03
CA ASN A 52 -6.66 19.40 -2.84
C ASN A 52 -6.99 17.93 -2.54
N ALA A 53 -7.43 17.60 -1.32
CA ALA A 53 -7.85 16.26 -0.98
C ALA A 53 -9.11 15.85 -1.74
N TYR A 54 -10.11 16.75 -1.82
CA TYR A 54 -11.31 16.53 -2.63
C TYR A 54 -10.98 16.46 -4.12
N ALA A 55 -10.09 17.34 -4.62
CA ALA A 55 -9.60 17.30 -5.99
C ALA A 55 -8.90 15.98 -6.34
N GLN A 56 -8.09 15.44 -5.44
CA GLN A 56 -7.37 14.18 -5.65
C GLN A 56 -8.30 12.96 -5.62
N VAL A 57 -9.28 12.93 -4.71
CA VAL A 57 -10.15 11.76 -4.50
C VAL A 57 -11.37 11.76 -5.43
N PHE A 58 -11.93 12.94 -5.74
CA PHE A 58 -13.13 13.10 -6.56
C PHE A 58 -12.93 14.07 -7.73
N PRO A 59 -11.93 13.88 -8.61
CA PRO A 59 -11.57 14.85 -9.66
C PRO A 59 -12.74 15.20 -10.58
N ARG A 60 -13.46 14.21 -11.13
CA ARG A 60 -14.60 14.45 -12.02
C ARG A 60 -15.77 15.17 -11.33
N LYS A 61 -16.02 14.89 -10.05
CA LYS A 61 -17.08 15.56 -9.30
C LYS A 61 -16.71 17.01 -9.01
N MET A 62 -15.44 17.26 -8.71
CA MET A 62 -14.90 18.61 -8.55
C MET A 62 -15.03 19.41 -9.85
N GLU A 63 -14.65 18.83 -10.99
CA GLU A 63 -14.81 19.47 -12.30
C GLU A 63 -16.28 19.77 -12.63
N ALA A 64 -17.17 18.79 -12.43
CA ALA A 64 -18.61 18.97 -12.66
C ALA A 64 -19.25 20.02 -11.74
N ALA A 65 -18.70 20.21 -10.54
CA ALA A 65 -19.11 21.24 -9.60
C ALA A 65 -18.44 22.61 -9.85
N GLY A 66 -17.66 22.76 -10.92
CA GLY A 66 -16.93 24.00 -11.19
C GLY A 66 -15.90 24.33 -10.11
N TYR A 67 -15.35 23.29 -9.46
CA TYR A 67 -14.43 23.37 -8.33
C TYR A 67 -15.02 24.01 -7.07
N ASP A 68 -16.34 24.04 -6.92
CA ASP A 68 -16.99 24.42 -5.67
C ASP A 68 -17.27 23.20 -4.78
N ILE A 69 -16.66 23.18 -3.59
CA ILE A 69 -16.85 22.12 -2.60
C ILE A 69 -18.05 22.37 -1.67
N SER A 70 -18.75 23.51 -1.78
CA SER A 70 -19.89 23.85 -0.92
C SER A 70 -21.02 22.83 -0.98
N GLY A 71 -21.18 22.14 -2.13
CA GLY A 71 -22.15 21.07 -2.34
C GLY A 71 -21.68 19.66 -1.93
N PHE A 72 -20.46 19.51 -1.40
CA PHE A 72 -19.95 18.23 -0.93
C PHE A 72 -20.51 17.94 0.47
N GLY A 73 -20.99 16.72 0.67
CA GLY A 73 -21.67 16.31 1.88
C GLY A 73 -20.83 15.38 2.75
N LEU A 74 -21.52 14.74 3.69
CA LEU A 74 -20.92 13.79 4.63
C LEU A 74 -20.25 12.60 3.93
N PHE A 75 -20.81 12.15 2.80
CA PHE A 75 -20.27 11.01 2.06
C PHE A 75 -18.87 11.32 1.50
N GLU A 76 -18.71 12.44 0.79
CA GLU A 76 -17.43 12.81 0.20
C GLU A 76 -16.41 13.09 1.30
N TRP A 77 -16.82 13.81 2.35
CA TRP A 77 -15.97 14.02 3.51
C TRP A 77 -15.48 12.70 4.11
N ALA A 78 -16.38 11.73 4.34
CA ALA A 78 -16.04 10.45 4.94
C ALA A 78 -15.07 9.65 4.07
N VAL A 79 -15.27 9.64 2.75
CA VAL A 79 -14.38 8.95 1.80
C VAL A 79 -13.00 9.62 1.76
N VAL A 80 -12.93 10.95 1.69
CA VAL A 80 -11.65 11.68 1.70
C VAL A 80 -10.91 11.46 3.01
N MET A 81 -11.60 11.52 4.15
CA MET A 81 -11.02 11.25 5.46
C MET A 81 -10.50 9.81 5.56
N ALA A 82 -11.31 8.83 5.14
CA ALA A 82 -10.92 7.42 5.17
C ALA A 82 -9.70 7.16 4.29
N GLY A 83 -9.67 7.70 3.06
CA GLY A 83 -8.53 7.60 2.16
C GLY A 83 -7.28 8.25 2.74
N SER A 84 -7.39 9.48 3.26
CA SER A 84 -6.27 10.23 3.84
C SER A 84 -5.65 9.52 5.04
N TYR A 85 -6.48 8.94 5.93
CA TYR A 85 -5.98 8.16 7.05
C TYR A 85 -5.41 6.80 6.63
N ALA A 86 -5.99 6.15 5.61
CA ALA A 86 -5.46 4.91 5.07
C ALA A 86 -4.03 5.10 4.52
N GLU A 87 -3.75 6.22 3.86
CA GLU A 87 -2.39 6.59 3.38
C GLU A 87 -1.35 6.77 4.50
N ILE A 88 -1.79 6.95 5.74
CA ILE A 88 -0.90 7.07 6.89
C ILE A 88 -0.77 5.72 7.59
N ILE A 89 -1.91 5.13 7.94
CA ILE A 89 -2.01 3.97 8.83
C ILE A 89 -1.54 2.70 8.13
N LEU A 90 -2.00 2.43 6.91
CA LEU A 90 -1.68 1.17 6.22
C LEU A 90 -0.18 1.04 5.94
N PRO A 91 0.54 2.08 5.45
CA PRO A 91 1.99 2.03 5.32
C PRO A 91 2.70 1.80 6.66
N ALA A 92 2.27 2.47 7.73
CA ALA A 92 2.88 2.31 9.05
C ALA A 92 2.72 0.88 9.59
N LEU A 93 1.51 0.32 9.48
CA LEU A 93 1.21 -1.06 9.87
C LEU A 93 2.06 -2.07 9.08
N LEU A 94 2.17 -1.88 7.77
CA LEU A 94 3.02 -2.72 6.93
C LEU A 94 4.48 -2.63 7.35
N ILE A 95 5.05 -1.44 7.53
CA ILE A 95 6.47 -1.26 7.87
C ILE A 95 6.79 -1.96 9.21
N LEU A 96 5.95 -1.74 10.23
CA LEU A 96 6.11 -2.36 11.55
C LEU A 96 5.86 -3.87 11.54
N GLY A 97 5.20 -4.40 10.50
CA GLY A 97 4.74 -5.78 10.45
C GLY A 97 3.68 -6.04 11.53
N LEU A 98 2.70 -5.15 11.64
CA LEU A 98 1.57 -5.23 12.57
C LEU A 98 0.27 -5.41 11.78
N PHE A 99 -0.50 -6.46 12.09
CA PHE A 99 -1.63 -6.94 11.31
C PHE A 99 -1.28 -7.07 9.82
N THR A 100 -0.10 -7.60 9.51
CA THR A 100 0.53 -7.47 8.19
C THR A 100 -0.37 -7.93 7.05
N ARG A 101 -1.06 -9.06 7.22
CA ARG A 101 -1.98 -9.59 6.18
C ARG A 101 -3.14 -8.64 5.92
N LEU A 102 -3.76 -8.13 6.99
CA LEU A 102 -4.87 -7.20 6.87
C LEU A 102 -4.43 -5.87 6.25
N ALA A 103 -3.28 -5.34 6.69
CA ALA A 103 -2.70 -4.13 6.14
C ALA A 103 -2.34 -4.30 4.65
N ALA A 104 -1.80 -5.45 4.25
CA ALA A 104 -1.50 -5.76 2.85
C ALA A 104 -2.77 -5.83 1.98
N PHE A 105 -3.84 -6.47 2.47
CA PHE A 105 -5.14 -6.43 1.78
C PHE A 105 -5.70 -5.01 1.67
N GLY A 106 -5.57 -4.21 2.73
CA GLY A 106 -5.93 -2.79 2.72
C GLY A 106 -5.15 -2.02 1.65
N MET A 107 -3.84 -2.24 1.55
CA MET A 107 -2.98 -1.60 0.55
C MET A 107 -3.33 -2.02 -0.88
N VAL A 108 -3.69 -3.28 -1.11
CA VAL A 108 -4.20 -3.75 -2.40
C VAL A 108 -5.45 -2.96 -2.79
N GLY A 109 -6.45 -2.90 -1.90
CA GLY A 109 -7.67 -2.12 -2.17
C GLY A 109 -7.38 -0.64 -2.39
N PHE A 110 -6.52 -0.05 -1.56
CA PHE A 110 -6.09 1.33 -1.66
C PHE A 110 -5.46 1.64 -3.02
N VAL A 111 -4.46 0.85 -3.42
CA VAL A 111 -3.73 1.05 -4.68
C VAL A 111 -4.61 0.80 -5.90
N LEU A 112 -5.58 -0.13 -5.82
CA LEU A 112 -6.57 -0.31 -6.89
C LEU A 112 -7.46 0.92 -7.05
N VAL A 113 -8.04 1.43 -5.95
CA VAL A 113 -8.87 2.64 -5.99
C VAL A 113 -8.05 3.83 -6.47
N GLN A 114 -6.83 4.00 -5.97
CA GLN A 114 -5.91 5.03 -6.43
C GLN A 114 -5.65 4.93 -7.93
N SER A 115 -5.40 3.73 -8.46
CA SER A 115 -5.15 3.51 -9.89
C SER A 115 -6.37 3.83 -10.74
N LEU A 116 -7.55 3.44 -10.30
CA LEU A 116 -8.79 3.77 -10.98
C LEU A 116 -9.05 5.29 -10.94
N THR A 117 -8.79 5.96 -9.82
CA THR A 117 -8.90 7.42 -9.73
C THR A 117 -7.91 8.12 -10.64
N ASP A 118 -6.67 7.63 -10.76
CA ASP A 118 -5.68 8.21 -11.67
C ASP A 118 -6.09 8.04 -13.14
N VAL A 119 -6.50 6.83 -13.55
CA VAL A 119 -6.85 6.53 -14.95
C VAL A 119 -8.19 7.15 -15.34
N ILE A 120 -9.23 6.91 -14.54
CA ILE A 120 -10.60 7.31 -14.88
C ILE A 120 -10.85 8.74 -14.39
N GLY A 121 -10.46 9.04 -13.16
CA GLY A 121 -10.72 10.32 -12.53
C GLY A 121 -9.86 11.46 -13.11
N HIS A 122 -8.54 11.31 -13.03
CA HIS A 122 -7.58 12.32 -13.50
C HIS A 122 -7.29 12.23 -14.99
N GLY A 123 -7.57 11.09 -15.63
CA GLY A 123 -7.35 10.93 -17.08
C GLY A 123 -5.88 11.03 -17.46
N VAL A 124 -4.99 10.47 -16.62
CA VAL A 124 -3.54 10.49 -16.86
C VAL A 124 -3.19 9.95 -18.25
N ASP A 125 -2.09 10.46 -18.81
CA ASP A 125 -1.70 10.15 -20.18
C ASP A 125 -1.36 8.65 -20.36
N PRO A 126 -1.45 8.12 -21.59
CA PRO A 126 -1.20 6.71 -21.86
C PRO A 126 0.20 6.21 -21.46
N ALA A 127 1.23 7.06 -21.45
CA ALA A 127 2.57 6.65 -21.04
C ALA A 127 2.66 6.48 -19.51
N THR A 128 1.96 7.32 -18.75
CA THR A 128 1.81 7.15 -17.28
C THR A 128 1.05 5.86 -16.94
N VAL A 129 0.01 5.52 -17.72
CA VAL A 129 -0.71 4.26 -17.57
C VAL A 129 0.19 3.06 -17.91
N GLY A 130 0.84 3.12 -19.07
CA GLY A 130 1.72 2.09 -19.60
C GLY A 130 1.00 0.92 -20.26
N SER A 131 1.79 -0.09 -20.63
CA SER A 131 1.32 -1.38 -21.13
C SER A 131 2.28 -2.49 -20.69
N TRP A 132 1.78 -3.69 -20.40
CA TRP A 132 2.68 -4.82 -20.17
C TRP A 132 3.20 -5.38 -21.49
N PHE A 133 4.39 -5.99 -21.43
CA PHE A 133 5.10 -6.61 -22.56
C PHE A 133 5.63 -5.62 -23.61
N ASP A 134 5.81 -4.35 -23.25
CA ASP A 134 6.58 -3.38 -24.02
C ASP A 134 8.07 -3.37 -23.58
N ARG A 135 8.87 -2.53 -24.23
CA ARG A 135 10.33 -2.46 -24.01
C ARG A 135 10.69 -1.67 -22.74
N THR A 136 9.88 -0.67 -22.41
CA THR A 136 10.08 0.25 -21.30
C THR A 136 9.47 -0.33 -20.02
N SER A 137 9.96 0.06 -18.84
CA SER A 137 9.51 -0.53 -17.57
C SER A 137 9.33 0.52 -16.47
N ASP A 138 9.02 1.74 -16.88
CA ASP A 138 8.95 2.93 -16.03
C ASP A 138 7.53 3.50 -15.91
N ALA A 139 6.51 2.84 -16.47
CA ALA A 139 5.14 3.31 -16.35
C ALA A 139 4.65 3.27 -14.91
N LEU A 140 4.17 4.41 -14.41
CA LEU A 140 3.84 4.58 -12.99
C LEU A 140 2.68 3.70 -12.52
N ILE A 141 1.77 3.32 -13.42
CA ILE A 141 0.60 2.52 -13.05
C ILE A 141 0.86 1.04 -13.29
N LEU A 142 0.88 0.58 -14.55
CA LEU A 142 0.94 -0.87 -14.81
C LEU A 142 2.26 -1.51 -14.37
N ASP A 143 3.41 -0.85 -14.52
CA ASP A 143 4.70 -1.43 -14.16
C ASP A 143 4.96 -1.29 -12.66
N GLN A 144 5.04 -0.05 -12.18
CA GLN A 144 5.44 0.21 -10.80
C GLN A 144 4.42 -0.38 -9.81
N ARG A 145 3.11 -0.14 -10.00
CA ARG A 145 2.10 -0.71 -9.10
C ARG A 145 1.97 -2.21 -9.31
N GLY A 146 2.27 -2.75 -10.49
CA GLY A 146 2.41 -4.19 -10.70
C GLY A 146 3.40 -4.83 -9.71
N PHE A 147 4.58 -4.22 -9.54
CA PHE A 147 5.55 -4.67 -8.54
C PHE A 147 5.10 -4.45 -7.10
N TRP A 148 4.34 -3.38 -6.82
CA TRP A 148 3.77 -3.16 -5.48
C TRP A 148 2.79 -4.28 -5.12
N MET A 149 1.92 -4.66 -6.08
CA MET A 149 0.95 -5.75 -5.91
C MET A 149 1.64 -7.09 -5.68
N LEU A 150 2.76 -7.37 -6.35
CA LEU A 150 3.58 -8.54 -6.06
C LEU A 150 4.08 -8.53 -4.61
N GLY A 151 4.62 -7.40 -4.15
CA GLY A 151 5.05 -7.23 -2.75
C GLY A 151 3.92 -7.47 -1.75
N PHE A 152 2.72 -6.93 -2.02
CA PHE A 152 1.56 -7.17 -1.17
C PHE A 152 1.10 -8.63 -1.19
N ALA A 153 1.13 -9.31 -2.35
CA ALA A 153 0.81 -10.73 -2.46
C ALA A 153 1.75 -11.59 -1.61
N VAL A 154 3.05 -11.28 -1.61
CA VAL A 154 4.04 -11.93 -0.71
C VAL A 154 3.64 -11.75 0.75
N LEU A 155 3.27 -10.54 1.16
CA LEU A 155 2.90 -10.24 2.56
C LEU A 155 1.55 -10.86 2.96
N ILE A 156 0.61 -10.98 2.03
CA ILE A 156 -0.66 -11.69 2.24
C ILE A 156 -0.39 -13.17 2.51
N GLY A 157 0.40 -13.82 1.64
CA GLY A 157 0.70 -15.25 1.78
C GLY A 157 1.56 -15.56 3.00
N LEU A 158 2.70 -14.88 3.12
CA LEU A 158 3.74 -15.21 4.08
C LEU A 158 3.66 -14.41 5.40
N GLY A 159 2.81 -13.39 5.49
CA GLY A 159 2.62 -12.57 6.69
C GLY A 159 3.74 -11.55 6.94
N GLY A 160 3.97 -11.18 8.21
CA GLY A 160 4.98 -10.19 8.61
C GLY A 160 6.43 -10.70 8.67
N GLY A 161 6.64 -12.01 8.68
CA GLY A 161 7.96 -12.61 8.87
C GLY A 161 8.49 -12.54 10.30
N TRP A 162 9.75 -12.89 10.48
CA TRP A 162 10.37 -13.12 11.79
C TRP A 162 10.68 -11.84 12.58
N ILE A 163 11.02 -10.73 11.91
CA ILE A 163 11.19 -9.40 12.54
C ILE A 163 9.89 -8.59 12.36
N SER A 164 8.81 -8.99 13.01
CA SER A 164 7.51 -8.31 12.93
C SER A 164 6.85 -8.18 14.29
N LEU A 165 6.02 -7.14 14.46
CA LEU A 165 5.19 -7.02 15.66
C LEU A 165 4.15 -8.15 15.74
N ASP A 166 3.66 -8.66 14.62
CA ASP A 166 2.80 -9.85 14.56
C ASP A 166 3.45 -11.04 15.28
N ARG A 167 4.73 -11.31 14.97
CA ARG A 167 5.48 -12.40 15.60
C ARG A 167 5.71 -12.16 17.09
N LEU A 168 6.03 -10.92 17.47
CA LEU A 168 6.23 -10.56 18.87
C LEU A 168 4.95 -10.75 19.71
N ILE A 169 3.80 -10.29 19.18
CA ILE A 169 2.50 -10.43 19.85
C ILE A 169 2.14 -11.91 19.98
N TRP A 170 2.28 -12.69 18.90
CA TRP A 170 1.98 -14.12 18.91
C TRP A 170 2.80 -14.87 19.96
N ASN A 171 4.11 -14.63 20.03
CA ASN A 171 4.98 -15.27 21.00
C ASN A 171 4.56 -14.95 22.45
N ARG A 172 4.13 -13.70 22.72
CA ARG A 172 3.66 -13.30 24.06
C ARG A 172 2.33 -13.93 24.44
N VAL A 173 1.39 -14.06 23.50
CA VAL A 173 0.09 -14.72 23.74
C VAL A 173 0.29 -16.20 24.08
N GLN A 174 1.17 -16.89 23.35
CA GLN A 174 1.47 -18.30 23.62
C GLN A 174 2.17 -18.50 24.97
N ALA A 175 3.13 -17.64 25.32
CA ALA A 175 3.81 -17.71 26.62
C ALA A 175 2.84 -17.54 27.80
N LYS A 176 1.83 -16.66 27.67
CA LYS A 176 0.79 -16.48 28.70
C LYS A 176 -0.18 -17.67 28.80
N THR A 177 -0.43 -18.37 27.70
CA THR A 177 -1.36 -19.52 27.68
C THR A 177 -0.71 -20.78 28.27
N ALA A 178 0.63 -20.84 28.26
CA ALA A 178 1.41 -21.97 28.79
C ALA A 178 1.78 -21.82 30.29
N ALA A 179 1.45 -20.69 30.93
CA ALA A 179 1.71 -20.39 32.34
C ALA A 179 0.42 -20.50 33.15
#